data_AF-A0A7Y2F6V7-F1
#
_entry.id   AF-A0A7Y2F6V7-F1
#
_cell.length_a   1.000
_cell.length_b   1.000
_cell.length_c   1.000
_cell.angle_alpha   90.00
_cell.angle_beta   90.00
_cell.angle_gamma   90.00
#
_symmetry.space_group_name_H-M   'P 1'
#
loop_
_entity.id
_entity.type
_entity.pdbx_description
1 polymer ?
#
loop_
_entity_poly.entity_id
_entity_poly.type
_entity_poly.pdbx_seq_one_letter_code
_entity_poly.pdbx_strand_id
1 'polypeptide(L)'
;MDSTDDSSRPIDDEFSWLDANRFRRIEQARDDLAAIWRCGVAPDLLEMLRDRLVVQFDQLDDLDAAVSNLSRFVLASRSPTALLALFERDQDALPALLQIFATGQPLANRLIADPESFDLMRASDGQPAQRRYLVDELVAEIRGIDSASRAALAIRKFTSRELTRIAYGEFVRGLTPD
;
A
#
# COMPACT_ATOMS: atom_id res chain seq x y z
N MET A 1 32.28 -11.74 -32.95
CA MET A 1 32.77 -11.73 -31.56
C MET A 1 33.31 -10.36 -31.28
N ASP A 2 32.49 -9.49 -30.72
CA ASP A 2 32.86 -8.91 -29.44
C ASP A 2 31.55 -8.49 -28.76
N SER A 3 31.11 -9.33 -27.83
CA SER A 3 29.97 -9.05 -26.95
C SER A 3 30.48 -8.06 -25.92
N THR A 4 30.07 -6.81 -26.02
CA THR A 4 30.26 -5.86 -24.94
C THR A 4 29.27 -6.24 -23.85
N ASP A 5 29.81 -7.03 -22.93
CA ASP A 5 29.28 -7.37 -21.62
C ASP A 5 29.07 -6.08 -20.82
N ASP A 6 27.85 -5.51 -20.91
CA ASP A 6 27.39 -4.39 -20.09
C ASP A 6 26.91 -4.91 -18.72
N SER A 7 27.81 -5.56 -17.99
CA SER A 7 27.55 -6.21 -16.70
C SER A 7 28.25 -5.50 -15.55
N SER A 8 28.27 -4.16 -15.52
CA SER A 8 28.79 -3.40 -14.37
C SER A 8 28.32 -1.95 -14.37
N ARG A 9 27.00 -1.72 -14.33
CA ARG A 9 26.51 -0.45 -13.77
C ARG A 9 26.58 -0.60 -12.25
N PRO A 10 27.36 0.22 -11.52
CA PRO A 10 27.41 0.12 -10.07
C PRO A 10 26.01 0.42 -9.51
N ILE A 11 25.55 -0.41 -8.57
CA ILE A 11 24.27 -0.28 -7.86
C ILE A 11 24.14 1.09 -7.16
N ASP A 12 25.25 1.81 -6.99
CA ASP A 12 25.29 3.18 -6.44
C ASP A 12 24.57 4.25 -7.27
N ASP A 13 24.25 4.01 -8.55
CA ASP A 13 23.59 5.01 -9.41
C ASP A 13 22.04 4.89 -9.43
N GLU A 14 21.48 3.69 -9.26
CA GLU A 14 20.05 3.41 -9.48
C GLU A 14 19.12 4.14 -8.49
N PHE A 15 19.60 4.35 -7.27
CA PHE A 15 18.87 5.06 -6.20
C PHE A 15 19.55 6.35 -5.77
N SER A 16 20.31 6.97 -6.68
CA SER A 16 20.97 8.27 -6.46
C SER A 16 19.98 9.43 -6.26
N TRP A 17 18.72 9.25 -6.65
CA TRP A 17 17.62 10.20 -6.45
C TRP A 17 17.09 10.25 -5.00
N LEU A 18 17.55 9.35 -4.11
CA LEU A 18 17.23 9.42 -2.68
C LEU A 18 18.12 10.43 -1.97
N ASP A 19 17.52 11.38 -1.24
CA ASP A 19 18.26 12.23 -0.31
C ASP A 19 18.59 11.46 0.97
N ALA A 20 19.85 11.05 1.13
CA ALA A 20 20.32 10.30 2.28
C ALA A 20 20.05 10.98 3.63
N ASN A 21 19.91 12.32 3.67
CA ASN A 21 19.65 13.05 4.92
C ASN A 21 18.20 12.89 5.41
N ARG A 22 17.28 12.49 4.52
CA ARG A 22 15.87 12.29 4.84
C ARG A 22 15.58 10.90 5.43
N PHE A 23 16.52 9.97 5.32
CA PHE A 23 16.39 8.59 5.80
C PHE A 23 17.32 8.34 6.98
N ARG A 24 16.80 7.69 8.03
CA ARG A 24 17.62 7.21 9.16
C ARG A 24 18.39 5.95 8.78
N ARG A 25 17.86 5.14 7.86
CA ARG A 25 18.43 3.88 7.39
C ARG A 25 18.40 3.81 5.86
N ILE A 26 19.16 4.69 5.21
CA ILE A 26 19.18 4.81 3.74
C ILE A 26 19.50 3.49 3.03
N GLU A 27 20.43 2.69 3.55
CA GLU A 27 20.78 1.39 2.95
C GLU A 27 19.60 0.42 2.96
N GLN A 28 18.83 0.38 4.05
CA GLN A 28 17.60 -0.43 4.11
C GLN A 28 16.56 0.09 3.12
N ALA A 29 16.41 1.41 2.98
CA ALA A 29 15.48 1.99 2.03
C ALA A 29 15.84 1.63 0.58
N ARG A 30 17.14 1.63 0.24
CA ARG A 30 17.67 1.18 -1.05
C ARG A 30 17.37 -0.29 -1.29
N ASP A 31 17.62 -1.15 -0.30
CA ASP A 31 17.32 -2.58 -0.39
C ASP A 31 15.82 -2.85 -0.59
N ASP A 32 14.97 -2.13 0.16
CA ASP A 32 13.52 -2.25 0.08
C ASP A 32 13.00 -1.80 -1.29
N LEU A 33 13.51 -0.70 -1.86
CA LEU A 33 13.16 -0.25 -3.22
C LEU A 33 13.72 -1.21 -4.29
N ALA A 34 14.95 -1.68 -4.14
CA ALA A 34 15.53 -2.66 -5.05
C ALA A 34 14.72 -3.96 -5.09
N ALA A 35 14.10 -4.37 -3.98
CA ALA A 35 13.19 -5.51 -3.95
C ALA A 35 11.95 -5.30 -4.83
N ILE A 36 11.41 -4.08 -4.89
CA ILE A 36 10.30 -3.73 -5.79
C ILE A 36 10.74 -3.85 -7.25
N TRP A 37 11.91 -3.28 -7.60
CA TRP A 37 12.46 -3.31 -8.96
C TRP A 37 12.74 -4.74 -9.46
N ARG A 38 13.02 -5.67 -8.53
CA ARG A 38 13.24 -7.09 -8.84
C ARG A 38 11.95 -7.91 -9.03
N CYS A 39 10.76 -7.32 -8.87
CA CYS A 39 9.48 -8.02 -9.08
C CYS A 39 9.18 -8.38 -10.55
N GLY A 40 10.03 -7.97 -11.51
CA GLY A 40 9.80 -8.22 -12.94
C GLY A 40 8.65 -7.39 -13.53
N VAL A 41 8.38 -6.23 -12.93
CA VAL A 41 7.41 -5.26 -13.46
C VAL A 41 8.01 -4.55 -14.67
N ALA A 42 7.16 -4.09 -15.59
CA ALA A 42 7.58 -3.34 -16.77
C ALA A 42 8.36 -2.05 -16.37
N PRO A 43 9.45 -1.70 -17.08
CA PRO A 43 10.31 -0.58 -16.69
C PRO A 43 9.62 0.79 -16.65
N ASP A 44 8.63 1.02 -17.52
CA ASP A 44 7.81 2.24 -17.58
C ASP A 44 7.00 2.45 -16.29
N LEU A 45 6.40 1.39 -15.76
CA LEU A 45 5.70 1.42 -14.47
C LEU A 45 6.65 1.67 -13.30
N LEU A 46 7.88 1.16 -13.35
CA LEU A 46 8.90 1.42 -12.33
C LEU A 46 9.41 2.87 -12.40
N GLU A 47 9.58 3.41 -13.61
CA GLU A 47 9.90 4.82 -13.82
C GLU A 47 8.78 5.74 -13.30
N MET A 48 7.52 5.43 -13.63
CA MET A 48 6.36 6.13 -13.07
C MET A 48 6.35 6.08 -11.53
N LEU A 49 6.64 4.92 -10.94
CA LEU A 49 6.70 4.77 -9.49
C LEU A 49 7.81 5.64 -8.88
N ARG A 50 9.01 5.64 -9.45
CA ARG A 50 10.13 6.49 -9.01
C ARG A 50 9.71 7.96 -9.00
N ASP A 51 9.19 8.44 -10.12
CA ASP A 51 8.86 9.86 -10.28
C ASP A 51 7.77 10.29 -9.29
N ARG A 52 6.79 9.42 -9.03
CA ARG A 52 5.76 9.65 -8.01
C ARG A 52 6.34 9.64 -6.60
N LEU A 53 7.23 8.70 -6.27
CA LEU A 53 7.87 8.63 -4.95
C LEU A 53 8.65 9.91 -4.64
N VAL A 54 9.44 10.42 -5.60
CA VAL A 54 10.18 11.67 -5.46
C VAL A 54 9.25 12.84 -5.09
N VAL A 55 8.10 12.95 -5.76
CA VAL A 55 7.11 14.00 -5.45
C VAL A 55 6.49 13.83 -4.07
N GLN A 56 6.21 12.60 -3.64
CA GLN A 56 5.52 12.36 -2.37
C GLN A 56 6.42 12.43 -1.14
N PHE A 57 7.73 12.17 -1.26
CA PHE A 57 8.64 12.16 -0.12
C PHE A 57 8.68 13.49 0.64
N ASP A 58 8.42 14.62 -0.01
CA ASP A 58 8.37 15.92 0.68
C ASP A 58 7.18 16.09 1.62
N GLN A 59 6.15 15.25 1.50
CA GLN A 59 4.93 15.33 2.30
C GLN A 59 4.89 14.32 3.45
N LEU A 60 5.91 13.46 3.59
CA LEU A 60 5.90 12.34 4.53
C LEU A 60 6.86 12.57 5.71
N ASP A 61 6.34 12.32 6.91
CA ASP A 61 7.08 12.50 8.17
C ASP A 61 8.07 11.36 8.48
N ASP A 62 7.77 10.13 8.06
CA ASP A 62 8.61 8.94 8.27
C ASP A 62 8.82 8.17 6.96
N LEU A 63 9.88 8.56 6.23
CA LEU A 63 10.23 7.92 4.96
C LEU A 63 10.73 6.48 5.12
N ASP A 64 11.44 6.19 6.22
CA ASP A 64 11.93 4.84 6.52
C ASP A 64 10.75 3.87 6.65
N ALA A 65 9.72 4.24 7.41
CA ALA A 65 8.52 3.43 7.56
C ALA A 65 7.72 3.33 6.26
N ALA A 66 7.57 4.45 5.53
CA ALA A 66 6.82 4.50 4.28
C ALA A 66 7.42 3.57 3.22
N VAL A 67 8.72 3.67 2.95
CA VAL A 67 9.41 2.87 1.94
C VAL A 67 9.42 1.39 2.31
N SER A 68 9.72 1.07 3.57
CA SER A 68 9.79 -0.31 4.02
C SER A 68 8.43 -1.02 3.96
N ASN A 69 7.37 -0.33 4.39
CA ASN A 69 6.01 -0.88 4.32
C ASN A 69 5.50 -0.95 2.87
N LEU A 70 5.83 0.03 2.00
CA LEU A 70 5.50 -0.03 0.58
C LEU A 70 6.12 -1.25 -0.08
N SER A 71 7.42 -1.50 0.12
CA SER A 71 8.10 -2.67 -0.44
C SER A 71 7.44 -3.97 0.01
N ARG A 72 7.18 -4.11 1.31
CA ARG A 72 6.48 -5.27 1.86
C ARG A 72 5.07 -5.43 1.29
N PHE A 73 4.34 -4.35 1.07
CA PHE A 73 2.99 -4.39 0.48
C PHE A 73 3.01 -4.81 -0.99
N VAL A 74 3.92 -4.24 -1.78
CA VAL A 74 4.09 -4.63 -3.20
C VAL A 74 4.45 -6.10 -3.31
N LEU A 75 5.40 -6.58 -2.50
CA LEU A 75 5.82 -7.98 -2.47
C LEU A 75 4.72 -8.95 -2.01
N ALA A 76 3.83 -8.49 -1.13
CA ALA A 76 2.69 -9.28 -0.65
C ALA A 76 1.50 -9.27 -1.63
N SER A 77 1.47 -8.35 -2.60
CA SER A 77 0.37 -8.20 -3.53
C SER A 77 0.31 -9.35 -4.54
N ARG A 78 -0.91 -9.78 -4.90
CA ARG A 78 -1.10 -10.89 -5.87
C ARG A 78 -0.45 -10.62 -7.23
N SER A 79 -0.37 -9.35 -7.63
CA SER A 79 0.31 -8.92 -8.84
C SER A 79 0.92 -7.53 -8.62
N PRO A 80 2.25 -7.43 -8.46
CA PRO A 80 2.95 -6.14 -8.41
C PRO A 80 2.67 -5.28 -9.64
N THR A 81 2.61 -5.87 -10.83
CA THR A 81 2.28 -5.17 -12.08
C THR A 81 0.89 -4.55 -12.04
N ALA A 82 -0.13 -5.28 -11.58
CA ALA A 82 -1.48 -4.74 -11.48
C ALA A 82 -1.57 -3.59 -10.47
N LEU A 83 -0.84 -3.70 -9.35
CA LEU A 83 -0.76 -2.64 -8.33
C LEU A 83 -0.08 -1.38 -8.86
N LEU A 84 1.05 -1.51 -9.57
CA LEU A 84 1.73 -0.34 -10.14
C LEU A 84 0.91 0.29 -11.28
N ALA A 85 0.23 -0.51 -12.10
CA ALA A 85 -0.71 -0.01 -13.09
C ALA A 85 -1.92 0.71 -12.45
N LEU A 86 -2.33 0.32 -11.23
CA LEU A 86 -3.32 1.06 -10.47
C LEU A 86 -2.79 2.45 -10.10
N PHE A 87 -1.55 2.57 -9.61
CA PHE A 87 -0.95 3.86 -9.26
C PHE A 87 -0.80 4.81 -10.46
N GLU A 88 -0.58 4.25 -11.65
CA GLU A 88 -0.57 5.03 -12.89
C GLU A 88 -1.97 5.60 -13.21
N ARG A 89 -3.02 4.77 -13.06
CA ARG A 89 -4.39 5.12 -13.42
C ARG A 89 -5.09 5.99 -12.39
N ASP A 90 -4.76 5.83 -11.12
CA ASP A 90 -5.34 6.54 -9.98
C ASP A 90 -4.24 7.27 -9.21
N GLN A 91 -4.18 8.58 -9.43
CA GLN A 91 -3.12 9.43 -8.89
C GLN A 91 -3.19 9.60 -7.37
N ASP A 92 -4.34 9.31 -6.75
CA ASP A 92 -4.53 9.45 -5.31
C ASP A 92 -4.14 8.17 -4.55
N ALA A 93 -4.05 7.03 -5.25
CA ALA A 93 -3.84 5.72 -4.64
C ALA A 93 -2.48 5.58 -3.94
N LEU A 94 -1.39 5.96 -4.62
CA LEU A 94 -0.05 5.87 -4.03
C LEU A 94 0.16 6.86 -2.87
N PRO A 95 -0.19 8.16 -2.99
CA PRO A 95 -0.14 9.09 -1.85
C PRO A 95 -0.90 8.60 -0.62
N ALA A 96 -2.12 8.06 -0.83
CA ALA A 96 -2.94 7.52 0.24
C ALA A 96 -2.25 6.35 0.98
N LEU A 97 -1.66 5.40 0.24
CA LEU A 97 -0.91 4.29 0.84
C LEU A 97 0.32 4.77 1.60
N LEU A 98 1.09 5.69 1.02
CA LEU A 98 2.30 6.20 1.63
C LEU A 98 1.99 6.94 2.94
N GLN A 99 0.91 7.73 2.99
CA GLN A 99 0.47 8.38 4.21
C GLN A 99 0.16 7.36 5.30
N ILE A 100 -0.59 6.30 4.97
CA ILE A 100 -0.91 5.22 5.92
C ILE A 100 0.36 4.53 6.43
N PHE A 101 1.30 4.24 5.53
CA PHE A 101 2.55 3.57 5.85
C PHE A 101 3.51 4.42 6.67
N ALA A 102 3.46 5.75 6.54
CA ALA A 102 4.18 6.69 7.40
C ALA A 102 3.50 6.90 8.77
N THR A 103 2.16 6.81 8.85
CA THR A 103 1.40 7.24 10.04
C THR A 103 1.31 6.17 11.13
N GLY A 104 1.26 4.87 10.79
CA GLY A 104 1.09 3.85 11.83
C GLY A 104 1.31 2.39 11.42
N GLN A 105 2.23 1.72 12.12
CA GLN A 105 2.59 0.32 11.86
C GLN A 105 1.43 -0.70 11.99
N PRO A 106 0.46 -0.57 12.93
CA PRO A 106 -0.64 -1.52 13.03
C PRO A 106 -1.52 -1.56 11.77
N LEU A 107 -1.82 -0.39 11.19
CA LEU A 107 -2.62 -0.27 9.99
C LEU A 107 -1.84 -0.74 8.76
N ALA A 108 -0.56 -0.37 8.66
CA ALA A 108 0.35 -0.86 7.62
C ALA A 108 0.42 -2.40 7.62
N ASN A 109 0.63 -3.03 8.79
CA ASN A 109 0.70 -4.49 8.91
C ASN A 109 -0.60 -5.17 8.48
N ARG A 110 -1.77 -4.56 8.75
CA ARG A 110 -3.05 -5.09 8.31
C ARG A 110 -3.17 -5.07 6.79
N LEU A 111 -2.79 -3.95 6.15
CA LEU A 111 -2.83 -3.84 4.70
C LEU A 111 -1.84 -4.78 4.01
N ILE A 112 -0.63 -4.94 4.57
CA ILE A 112 0.35 -5.89 4.05
C ILE A 112 -0.16 -7.34 4.16
N ALA A 113 -0.89 -7.67 5.24
CA ALA A 113 -1.46 -9.00 5.42
C ALA A 113 -2.64 -9.31 4.47
N ASP A 114 -3.34 -8.27 3.98
CA ASP A 114 -4.44 -8.40 3.04
C ASP A 114 -4.46 -7.23 2.03
N PRO A 115 -3.60 -7.25 0.99
CA PRO A 115 -3.47 -6.15 0.06
C PRO A 115 -4.75 -5.82 -0.72
N GLU A 116 -5.63 -6.81 -0.94
CA GLU A 116 -6.91 -6.60 -1.64
C GLU A 116 -7.88 -5.71 -0.86
N SER A 117 -7.69 -5.60 0.46
CA SER A 117 -8.47 -4.68 1.29
C SER A 117 -8.25 -3.22 0.91
N PHE A 118 -7.11 -2.88 0.30
CA PHE A 118 -6.84 -1.53 -0.20
C PHE A 118 -7.80 -1.13 -1.33
N ASP A 119 -8.04 -2.01 -2.31
CA ASP A 119 -8.96 -1.74 -3.41
C ASP A 119 -10.39 -1.51 -2.92
N LEU A 120 -10.82 -2.27 -1.91
CA LEU A 120 -12.16 -2.12 -1.31
C LEU A 120 -12.31 -0.77 -0.59
N MET A 121 -11.27 -0.32 0.12
CA MET A 121 -11.30 0.99 0.79
C MET A 121 -11.31 2.13 -0.23
N ARG A 122 -10.53 2.00 -1.30
CA ARG A 122 -10.47 2.98 -2.39
C ARG A 122 -11.77 3.06 -3.18
N ALA A 123 -12.40 1.91 -3.49
CA ALA A 123 -13.69 1.86 -4.18
C ALA A 123 -14.84 2.53 -3.40
N SER A 124 -14.68 2.70 -2.10
CA SER A 124 -15.64 3.37 -1.22
C SER A 124 -15.20 4.79 -0.82
N ASP A 125 -14.10 5.31 -1.38
CA ASP A 125 -13.49 6.61 -1.03
C ASP A 125 -13.26 6.81 0.48
N GLY A 126 -13.13 5.73 1.26
CA GLY A 126 -13.08 5.79 2.72
C GLY A 126 -14.37 6.25 3.42
N GLN A 127 -15.45 6.50 2.68
CA GLN A 127 -16.70 7.08 3.20
C GLN A 127 -17.40 6.13 4.18
N PRO A 128 -17.73 6.56 5.42
CA PRO A 128 -18.51 5.78 6.36
C PRO A 128 -19.80 5.24 5.70
N ALA A 129 -19.93 3.91 5.61
CA ALA A 129 -21.18 3.31 5.18
C ALA A 129 -22.27 3.59 6.22
N GLN A 130 -23.50 3.87 5.76
CA GLN A 130 -24.61 4.06 6.69
C GLN A 130 -24.85 2.76 7.46
N ARG A 131 -25.14 2.88 8.76
CA ARG A 131 -25.35 1.73 9.66
C ARG A 131 -26.28 0.66 9.07
N ARG A 132 -27.35 1.05 8.37
CA ARG A 132 -28.29 0.10 7.76
C ARG A 132 -27.62 -0.78 6.71
N TYR A 133 -26.81 -0.20 5.82
CA TYR A 133 -26.07 -0.96 4.82
C TYR A 133 -25.08 -1.94 5.46
N LEU A 134 -24.37 -1.52 6.52
CA LEU A 134 -23.45 -2.39 7.25
C LEU A 134 -24.16 -3.60 7.87
N VAL A 135 -25.35 -3.38 8.44
CA VAL A 135 -26.16 -4.47 9.00
C VAL A 135 -26.63 -5.41 7.90
N ASP A 136 -27.15 -4.88 6.79
CA ASP A 136 -27.65 -5.68 5.68
C ASP A 136 -26.54 -6.53 5.03
N GLU A 137 -25.36 -5.95 4.83
CA GLU A 137 -24.18 -6.64 4.27
C GLU A 137 -23.66 -7.72 5.23
N LEU A 138 -23.51 -7.40 6.53
CA LEU A 138 -23.07 -8.39 7.51
C LEU A 138 -24.06 -9.54 7.63
N VAL A 139 -25.37 -9.26 7.64
CA VAL A 139 -26.42 -10.28 7.65
C VAL A 139 -26.32 -11.16 6.40
N ALA A 140 -26.05 -10.59 5.23
CA ALA A 140 -25.84 -11.35 4.02
C ALA A 140 -24.57 -12.21 4.07
N GLU A 141 -23.45 -11.69 4.59
CA GLU A 141 -22.16 -12.39 4.68
C GLU A 141 -22.20 -13.59 5.64
N ILE A 142 -22.95 -13.48 6.74
CA ILE A 142 -23.11 -14.60 7.69
C ILE A 142 -24.28 -15.52 7.33
N ARG A 143 -25.10 -15.16 6.34
CA ARG A 143 -26.24 -15.98 5.90
C ARG A 143 -25.72 -17.29 5.32
N GLY A 144 -26.12 -18.41 5.92
CA GLY A 144 -25.68 -19.74 5.49
C GLY A 144 -24.42 -20.25 6.19
N ILE A 145 -23.88 -19.52 7.18
CA ILE A 145 -22.84 -20.04 8.05
C ILE A 145 -23.48 -20.77 9.24
N ASP A 146 -23.51 -22.10 9.18
CA ASP A 146 -24.15 -22.93 10.22
C ASP A 146 -23.33 -23.05 11.53
N SER A 147 -22.05 -22.63 11.49
CA SER A 147 -21.14 -22.73 12.62
C SER A 147 -20.97 -21.40 13.33
N ALA A 148 -21.33 -21.35 14.61
CA ALA A 148 -21.16 -20.15 15.45
C ALA A 148 -19.72 -19.62 15.47
N SER A 149 -18.71 -20.51 15.47
CA SER A 149 -17.30 -20.09 15.45
C SER A 149 -16.89 -19.47 14.12
N ARG A 150 -17.40 -20.00 12.99
CA ARG A 150 -17.19 -19.40 11.66
C ARG A 150 -17.92 -18.07 11.52
N ALA A 151 -19.15 -17.96 12.03
CA ALA A 151 -19.89 -16.71 12.04
C ALA A 151 -19.16 -15.64 12.87
N ALA A 152 -18.63 -15.99 14.05
CA ALA A 152 -17.81 -15.10 14.86
C ALA A 152 -16.53 -14.65 14.14
N LEU A 153 -15.90 -15.52 13.35
CA LEU A 153 -14.74 -15.13 12.53
C LEU A 153 -15.15 -14.17 11.41
N ALA A 154 -16.26 -14.42 10.70
CA ALA A 154 -16.77 -13.54 9.66
C ALA A 154 -17.10 -12.14 10.22
N ILE A 155 -17.79 -12.08 11.36
CA ILE A 155 -18.09 -10.80 12.05
C ILE A 155 -16.80 -10.04 12.37
N ARG A 156 -15.77 -10.71 12.92
CA ARG A 156 -14.48 -10.06 13.22
C ARG A 156 -13.80 -9.52 11.96
N LYS A 157 -13.82 -10.27 10.86
CA LYS A 157 -13.26 -9.83 9.58
C LYS A 157 -14.01 -8.62 9.03
N PHE A 158 -15.34 -8.67 9.04
CA PHE A 158 -16.20 -7.56 8.64
C PHE A 158 -15.91 -6.30 9.44
N THR A 159 -15.95 -6.38 10.78
CA THR A 159 -15.65 -5.23 11.66
C THR A 159 -14.24 -4.68 11.41
N SER A 160 -13.25 -5.56 11.22
CA SER A 160 -11.88 -5.14 10.92
C SER A 160 -11.79 -4.39 9.59
N ARG A 161 -12.51 -4.84 8.56
CA ARG A 161 -12.57 -4.17 7.24
C ARG A 161 -13.15 -2.77 7.39
N GLU A 162 -14.27 -2.62 8.08
CA GLU A 162 -14.95 -1.33 8.25
C GLU A 162 -14.17 -0.33 9.11
N LEU A 163 -13.51 -0.78 10.19
CA LEU A 163 -12.63 0.08 10.99
C LEU A 163 -11.45 0.59 10.15
N THR A 164 -10.91 -0.26 9.28
CA THR A 164 -9.80 0.10 8.40
C THR A 164 -10.24 1.11 7.35
N ARG A 165 -11.45 0.95 6.78
CA ARG A 165 -12.04 1.90 5.83
C ARG A 165 -12.30 3.28 6.44
N ILE A 166 -12.77 3.34 7.69
CA ILE A 166 -12.96 4.62 8.41
C ILE A 166 -11.61 5.28 8.67
N ALA A 167 -10.64 4.54 9.21
CA ALA A 167 -9.29 5.05 9.45
C ALA A 167 -8.65 5.57 8.15
N TYR A 168 -8.86 4.88 7.02
CA TYR A 168 -8.44 5.35 5.70
C TYR A 168 -9.06 6.72 5.36
N GLY A 169 -10.38 6.88 5.53
CA GLY A 169 -11.06 8.16 5.30
C GLY A 169 -10.53 9.29 6.20
N GLU A 170 -10.27 8.99 7.47
CA GLU A 170 -9.67 9.93 8.43
C GLU A 170 -8.27 10.37 8.00
N PHE A 171 -7.37 9.42 7.70
CA PHE A 171 -5.97 9.73 7.42
C PHE A 171 -5.73 10.34 6.03
N VAL A 172 -6.49 9.92 5.02
CA VAL A 172 -6.24 10.31 3.62
C VAL A 172 -7.06 11.53 3.22
N ARG A 173 -8.25 11.70 3.80
CA ARG A 173 -9.18 12.79 3.43
C ARG A 173 -9.40 13.82 4.53
N GLY A 174 -8.86 13.61 5.72
CA GLY A 174 -9.13 14.48 6.88
C GLY A 174 -10.60 14.43 7.32
N LEU A 175 -11.33 13.37 6.98
CA LEU A 175 -12.72 13.19 7.39
C LEU A 175 -12.73 12.96 8.91
N THR A 176 -13.18 13.94 9.69
CA THR A 176 -13.41 13.71 11.12
C THR A 176 -14.78 13.04 11.26
N PRO A 177 -14.95 11.99 12.08
CA PRO A 177 -16.27 11.45 12.33
C PRO A 177 -17.15 12.51 12.99
N ASP A 178 -18.29 12.82 12.37
CA ASP A 178 -19.36 13.65 12.99
C ASP A 178 -19.98 12.97 14.22
#